data_AF-A0A2W6DEK1-F1
#
_entry.id   AF-A0A2W6DEK1-F1
#
_cell.length_a   1.000
_cell.length_b   1.000
_cell.length_c   1.000
_cell.angle_alpha   90.00
_cell.angle_beta   90.00
_cell.angle_gamma   90.00
#
_symmetry.space_group_name_H-M   'P 1'
#
loop_
_entity.id
_entity.type
_entity.pdbx_description
1 polymer ?
#
loop_
_entity_poly.entity_id
_entity_poly.type
_entity_poly.pdbx_seq_one_letter_code
_entity_poly.pdbx_strand_id
1 'polypeptide(L)'
;MRADNSHHLIDASRRRAQVTYRSAVAALRRMDNSGRPITFDALAREANVSRSWLYNQPELRAEIERLRDQPRPAAGRLVPDRQRSSDASLLRRVEVATQRIRELETDNKRLRHALAEALGERRTAPSHKPHRDTPEPRVSPPITAC
;
A
#
# COMPACT_ATOMS: atom_id res chain seq x y z
N MET A 1 -10.23 -33.75 6.24
CA MET A 1 -10.43 -32.51 5.46
C MET A 1 -9.10 -31.78 5.37
N ARG A 2 -8.52 -31.60 4.17
CA ARG A 2 -7.32 -30.75 3.99
C ARG A 2 -7.78 -29.29 4.04
N ALA A 3 -7.18 -28.48 4.92
CA ALA A 3 -7.41 -27.05 4.92
C ALA A 3 -6.93 -26.45 3.58
N ASP A 4 -7.77 -25.64 2.95
CA ASP A 4 -7.41 -24.95 1.71
C ASP A 4 -6.44 -23.80 2.02
N ASN A 5 -5.14 -24.13 2.03
CA ASN A 5 -4.06 -23.19 2.28
C ASN A 5 -3.70 -22.33 1.06
N SER A 6 -4.39 -22.53 -0.08
CA SER A 6 -4.07 -21.83 -1.33
C SER A 6 -4.20 -20.31 -1.17
N HIS A 7 -5.22 -19.85 -0.44
CA HIS A 7 -5.44 -18.43 -0.17
C HIS A 7 -4.26 -17.79 0.58
N HIS A 8 -3.73 -18.47 1.59
CA HIS A 8 -2.57 -17.97 2.36
C HIS A 8 -1.30 -17.91 1.50
N LEU A 9 -1.09 -18.85 0.60
CA LEU A 9 0.04 -18.85 -0.34
C LEU A 9 -0.08 -17.72 -1.38
N ILE A 10 -1.29 -17.50 -1.91
CA ILE A 10 -1.58 -16.40 -2.84
C ILE A 10 -1.35 -15.05 -2.16
N ASP A 11 -1.83 -14.88 -0.93
CA ASP A 11 -1.64 -13.65 -0.15
C ASP A 11 -0.16 -13.39 0.17
N ALA A 12 0.57 -14.42 0.59
CA ALA A 12 2.00 -14.31 0.85
C ALA A 12 2.78 -13.96 -0.43
N SER A 13 2.36 -14.48 -1.59
CA SER A 13 2.94 -14.13 -2.89
C SER A 13 2.68 -12.67 -3.24
N ARG A 14 1.43 -12.21 -3.11
CA ARG A 14 1.03 -10.80 -3.37
C ARG A 14 1.78 -9.83 -2.47
N ARG A 15 1.90 -10.12 -1.17
CA ARG A 15 2.63 -9.28 -0.22
C ARG A 15 4.11 -9.16 -0.60
N ARG A 16 4.76 -10.28 -0.97
CA ARG A 16 6.15 -10.26 -1.43
C ARG A 16 6.32 -9.41 -2.68
N ALA A 17 5.47 -9.59 -3.69
CA ALA A 17 5.50 -8.79 -4.91
C ALA A 17 5.34 -7.29 -4.63
N GLN A 18 4.40 -6.92 -3.75
CA GLN A 18 4.16 -5.52 -3.39
C GLN A 18 5.34 -4.90 -2.63
N VAL A 19 5.99 -5.66 -1.73
CA VAL A 19 7.20 -5.21 -1.03
C VAL A 19 8.34 -4.97 -2.02
N THR A 20 8.56 -5.89 -2.96
CA THR A 20 9.58 -5.74 -4.01
C THR A 20 9.31 -4.51 -4.88
N TYR A 21 8.05 -4.30 -5.29
CA TYR A 21 7.66 -3.10 -6.03
C TYR A 21 7.95 -1.81 -5.28
N ARG A 22 7.57 -1.74 -4.00
CA ARG A 22 7.83 -0.55 -3.15
C ARG A 22 9.32 -0.29 -2.98
N SER A 23 10.14 -1.34 -2.83
CA SER A 23 11.61 -1.22 -2.78
C SER A 23 12.17 -0.63 -4.07
N ALA A 24 11.72 -1.12 -5.23
CA ALA A 24 12.16 -0.63 -6.54
C ALA A 24 11.78 0.85 -6.77
N VAL A 25 10.56 1.25 -6.41
CA VAL A 25 10.15 2.66 -6.47
C VAL A 25 10.99 3.54 -5.54
N ALA A 26 11.28 3.07 -4.32
CA ALA A 26 12.10 3.82 -3.38
C ALA A 26 13.55 3.98 -3.88
N ALA A 27 14.13 2.93 -4.46
CA ALA A 27 15.44 2.97 -5.11
C ALA A 27 15.48 3.98 -6.27
N LEU A 28 14.46 3.95 -7.14
CA LEU A 28 14.35 4.88 -8.26
C LEU A 28 14.35 6.35 -7.81
N ARG A 29 13.59 6.67 -6.75
CA ARG A 29 13.55 8.01 -6.15
C ARG A 29 14.90 8.44 -5.58
N ARG A 30 15.64 7.54 -4.91
CA ARG A 30 16.99 7.85 -4.41
C ARG A 30 17.97 8.14 -5.55
N MET A 31 17.90 7.37 -6.63
CA MET A 31 18.73 7.58 -7.81
C MET A 31 18.43 8.91 -8.49
N ASP A 32 17.16 9.29 -8.58
CA ASP A 32 16.74 10.58 -9.14
C ASP A 32 17.25 11.75 -8.30
N ASN A 33 17.02 11.70 -6.97
CA ASN A 33 17.45 12.73 -6.03
C ASN A 33 18.99 12.91 -5.99
N SER A 34 19.74 11.84 -6.21
CA SER A 34 21.21 11.89 -6.24
C SER A 34 21.78 12.37 -7.58
N GLY A 35 20.92 12.67 -8.56
CA GLY A 35 21.35 13.11 -9.89
C GLY A 35 22.08 12.04 -10.71
N ARG A 36 22.08 10.78 -10.25
CA ARG A 36 22.78 9.68 -10.92
C ARG A 36 22.03 9.28 -12.20
N PRO A 37 22.73 8.86 -13.27
CA PRO A 37 22.07 8.33 -14.45
C PRO A 37 21.17 7.16 -14.10
N ILE A 38 19.88 7.27 -14.45
CA ILE A 38 18.91 6.22 -14.18
C ILE A 38 18.97 5.22 -15.33
N THR A 39 19.44 4.01 -15.02
CA THR A 39 19.43 2.91 -15.97
C THR A 39 18.76 1.68 -15.37
N PHE A 40 18.20 0.82 -16.23
CA PHE A 40 17.64 -0.46 -15.80
C PHE A 40 18.66 -1.30 -15.02
N ASP A 41 19.94 -1.25 -15.42
CA ASP A 41 21.01 -1.95 -14.71
C ASP A 41 21.25 -1.36 -13.32
N ALA A 42 21.45 -0.05 -13.25
CA ALA A 42 21.72 0.62 -11.98
C ALA A 42 20.54 0.48 -11.01
N LEU A 43 19.29 0.57 -11.51
CA LEU A 43 18.10 0.35 -10.70
C LEU A 43 17.98 -1.09 -10.21
N ALA A 44 18.25 -2.08 -11.07
CA ALA A 44 18.21 -3.50 -10.68
C ALA A 44 19.16 -3.79 -9.51
N ARG A 45 20.37 -3.21 -9.55
CA ARG A 45 21.36 -3.35 -8.48
C ARG A 45 20.95 -2.61 -7.21
N GLU A 46 20.48 -1.37 -7.34
CA GLU A 46 20.06 -0.54 -6.19
C GLU A 46 18.81 -1.09 -5.48
N ALA A 47 17.86 -1.66 -6.23
CA ALA A 47 16.63 -2.24 -5.70
C ALA A 47 16.78 -3.72 -5.31
N ASN A 48 17.92 -4.35 -5.61
CA ASN A 48 18.17 -5.78 -5.47
C ASN A 48 17.11 -6.66 -6.16
N VAL A 49 16.79 -6.33 -7.42
CA VAL A 49 15.83 -7.06 -8.26
C VAL A 49 16.47 -7.48 -9.58
N SER A 50 15.91 -8.48 -10.25
CA SER A 50 16.41 -8.88 -11.56
C SER A 50 15.97 -7.89 -12.66
N ARG A 51 16.77 -7.76 -13.73
CA ARG A 51 16.40 -6.93 -14.89
C ARG A 51 15.14 -7.45 -15.59
N SER A 52 14.98 -8.78 -15.69
CA SER A 52 13.78 -9.39 -16.26
C SER A 52 12.52 -9.04 -15.46
N TRP A 53 12.63 -9.00 -14.12
CA TRP A 53 11.52 -8.56 -13.29
C TRP A 53 11.15 -7.09 -13.57
N LEU A 54 12.14 -6.19 -13.72
CA LEU A 54 11.89 -4.79 -14.09
C LEU A 54 11.22 -4.66 -15.46
N TYR A 55 11.61 -5.46 -16.45
CA TYR A 55 10.97 -5.44 -17.77
C TYR A 55 9.50 -5.89 -17.71
N ASN A 56 9.14 -6.75 -16.75
CA ASN A 56 7.76 -7.18 -16.50
C ASN A 56 6.94 -6.16 -15.69
N GLN A 57 7.52 -5.03 -15.27
CA GLN A 57 6.81 -3.95 -14.58
C GLN A 57 6.64 -2.74 -15.53
N PRO A 58 5.52 -2.64 -16.28
CA PRO A 58 5.33 -1.59 -17.29
C PRO A 58 5.36 -0.18 -16.69
N GLU A 59 4.83 -0.01 -15.48
CA GLU A 59 4.81 1.27 -14.76
C GLU A 59 6.23 1.76 -14.43
N LEU A 60 7.10 0.86 -13.97
CA LEU A 60 8.50 1.20 -13.67
C LEU A 60 9.27 1.51 -14.96
N ARG A 61 8.99 0.81 -16.05
CA ARG A 61 9.59 1.11 -17.36
C ARG A 61 9.24 2.52 -17.83
N ALA A 62 7.95 2.86 -17.82
CA ALA A 62 7.47 4.17 -18.22
C ALA A 62 8.09 5.28 -17.36
N GLU A 63 8.24 5.06 -16.05
CA GLU A 63 8.86 6.05 -15.16
C GLU A 63 10.37 6.21 -15.41
N ILE A 64 11.08 5.12 -15.69
CA ILE A 64 12.51 5.16 -16.05
C ILE A 64 12.72 5.92 -17.36
N GLU A 65 11.88 5.65 -18.36
CA GLU A 65 11.90 6.36 -19.65
C GLU A 65 11.61 7.84 -19.46
N ARG A 66 10.53 8.18 -18.72
CA ARG A 66 10.19 9.57 -18.38
C ARG A 66 11.34 10.31 -17.71
N LEU A 67 12.01 9.69 -16.73
CA LEU A 67 13.13 10.31 -16.01
C LEU A 67 14.40 10.45 -16.86
N ARG A 68 14.56 9.63 -17.90
CA ARG A 68 15.66 9.74 -18.86
C ARG A 68 15.41 10.84 -19.89
N ASP A 69 14.16 11.01 -20.30
CA ASP A 69 13.76 12.01 -21.30
C ASP A 69 13.67 13.42 -20.71
N GLN A 70 13.61 13.54 -19.38
CA GLN A 70 13.75 14.84 -18.73
C GLN A 70 15.17 15.38 -18.90
N PRO A 71 15.35 16.56 -19.53
CA PRO A 71 16.66 17.18 -19.65
C PRO A 71 17.22 17.44 -18.25
N ARG A 72 18.16 16.60 -17.81
CA ARG A 72 18.88 16.84 -16.57
C ARG A 72 19.68 18.13 -16.77
N PRO A 73 19.58 19.13 -15.88
CA PRO A 73 20.50 20.26 -15.94
C PRO A 73 21.91 19.69 -15.88
N ALA A 74 22.68 19.89 -16.96
CA ALA A 74 24.02 19.38 -17.07
C ALA A 74 24.79 19.80 -15.82
N ALA A 75 25.29 18.82 -15.06
CA ALA A 75 26.19 19.07 -13.95
C ALA A 75 27.40 19.83 -14.50
N GLY A 76 27.41 21.15 -14.33
CA GLY A 76 28.52 22.00 -14.78
C GLY A 76 28.18 23.36 -15.40
N ARG A 77 26.91 23.71 -15.67
CA ARG A 77 26.60 25.09 -16.11
C ARG A 77 26.14 25.94 -14.93
N LEU A 78 27.01 26.86 -14.50
CA LEU A 78 26.64 28.00 -13.65
C LEU A 78 25.37 28.61 -14.23
N VAL A 79 24.29 28.47 -13.48
CA VAL A 79 22.95 28.81 -13.88
C VAL A 79 22.80 30.34 -13.92
N PRO A 80 22.45 30.96 -15.07
CA PRO A 80 22.23 32.40 -15.14
C PRO A 80 20.97 32.82 -14.37
N ASP A 81 21.03 34.01 -13.77
CA ASP A 81 20.13 34.61 -12.77
C ASP A 81 18.60 34.59 -13.01
N ARG A 82 18.11 34.12 -14.16
CA ARG A 82 16.67 33.90 -14.41
C ARG A 82 16.10 32.63 -13.78
N GLN A 83 16.95 31.70 -13.35
CA GLN A 83 16.55 30.47 -12.65
C GLN A 83 16.25 30.68 -11.16
N ARG A 84 16.47 31.90 -10.65
CA ARG A 84 16.04 32.36 -9.34
C ARG A 84 14.52 32.60 -9.24
N SER A 85 13.74 32.04 -10.16
CA SER A 85 12.31 31.80 -10.01
C SER A 85 12.09 30.44 -9.33
N SER A 86 12.20 30.24 -8.03
CA SER A 86 12.83 30.96 -6.91
C SER A 86 12.93 29.91 -5.82
N ASP A 87 14.11 29.68 -5.22
CA ASP A 87 14.27 28.65 -4.18
C ASP A 87 13.21 28.81 -3.07
N ALA A 88 12.80 30.03 -2.78
CA ALA A 88 11.68 30.34 -1.90
C ALA A 88 10.33 29.76 -2.36
N SER A 89 10.01 29.78 -3.66
CA SER A 89 8.81 29.14 -4.22
C SER A 89 8.89 27.61 -4.14
N LEU A 90 10.07 27.03 -4.38
CA LEU A 90 10.30 25.59 -4.22
C LEU A 90 10.16 25.16 -2.76
N LEU A 91 10.80 25.88 -1.83
CA LEU A 91 10.67 25.65 -0.39
C LEU A 91 9.22 25.77 0.07
N ARG A 92 8.48 26.79 -0.40
CA ARG A 92 7.06 26.96 -0.09
C ARG A 92 6.21 25.79 -0.58
N ARG A 93 6.49 25.27 -1.79
CA ARG A 93 5.80 24.08 -2.33
C ARG A 93 6.11 22.84 -1.51
N VAL A 94 7.36 22.65 -1.08
CA VAL A 94 7.77 21.54 -0.21
C VAL A 94 7.11 21.63 1.16
N GLU A 95 7.05 22.83 1.74
CA GLU A 95 6.38 23.07 3.03
C GLU A 95 4.89 22.73 2.95
N VAL A 96 4.18 23.26 1.94
CA VAL A 96 2.75 22.95 1.71
C VAL A 96 2.52 21.47 1.49
N ALA A 97 3.37 20.80 0.70
CA ALA A 97 3.26 19.36 0.46
C ALA A 97 3.49 18.55 1.74
N THR A 98 4.48 18.93 2.54
CA THR A 98 4.80 18.25 3.81
C THR A 98 3.67 18.42 4.82
N GLN A 99 3.09 19.62 4.90
CA GLN A 99 1.93 19.89 5.73
C GLN A 99 0.74 19.03 5.32
N ARG A 100 0.45 18.95 4.01
CA ARG A 100 -0.63 18.13 3.50
C ARG A 100 -0.45 16.65 3.78
N ILE A 101 0.79 16.14 3.70
CA ILE A 101 1.10 14.75 4.07
C ILE A 101 0.78 14.49 5.55
N ARG A 102 1.19 15.39 6.46
CA ARG A 102 0.91 15.26 7.90
C ARG A 102 -0.59 15.25 8.22
N GLU A 103 -1.35 16.10 7.55
CA GLU A 103 -2.82 16.12 7.66
C GLU A 103 -3.40 14.77 7.21
N LEU A 104 -3.01 14.30 6.03
CA LEU A 104 -3.49 13.02 5.50
C LEU A 104 -3.09 11.83 6.37
N GLU A 105 -1.89 11.83 6.96
CA GLU A 105 -1.45 10.78 7.89
C GLU A 105 -2.29 10.79 9.17
N THR A 106 -2.62 11.98 9.68
CA THR A 106 -3.48 12.16 10.85
C THR A 106 -4.88 11.64 10.57
N ASP A 107 -5.48 12.06 9.45
CA ASP A 107 -6.81 11.60 9.03
C ASP A 107 -6.82 10.09 8.80
N ASN A 108 -5.78 9.55 8.16
CA ASN A 108 -5.67 8.12 7.94
C ASN A 108 -5.60 7.34 9.27
N LYS A 109 -4.87 7.86 10.27
CA LYS A 109 -4.83 7.26 11.61
C LYS A 109 -6.21 7.30 12.28
N ARG A 110 -6.92 8.42 12.19
CA ARG A 110 -8.28 8.58 12.75
C ARG A 110 -9.26 7.60 12.09
N LEU A 111 -9.26 7.52 10.76
CA LEU A 111 -10.13 6.61 10.02
C LEU A 111 -9.82 5.14 10.33
N ARG A 112 -8.54 4.78 10.48
CA ARG A 112 -8.14 3.44 10.91
C ARG A 112 -8.62 3.11 12.32
N HIS A 113 -8.58 4.07 13.23
CA HIS A 113 -9.11 3.90 14.59
C HIS A 113 -10.62 3.67 14.57
N ALA A 114 -11.36 4.55 13.90
CA ALA A 114 -12.82 4.43 13.77
C ALA A 114 -13.23 3.10 13.11
N LEU A 115 -12.47 2.65 12.10
CA LEU A 115 -12.70 1.34 11.49
C LEU A 115 -12.42 0.20 12.48
N ALA A 116 -11.35 0.28 13.27
CA ALA A 116 -11.03 -0.72 14.28
C ALA A 116 -12.11 -0.80 15.38
N GLU A 117 -12.63 0.35 15.82
CA GLU A 117 -13.74 0.45 16.77
C GLU A 117 -15.02 -0.16 16.19
N ALA A 118 -15.44 0.26 15.00
CA ALA A 118 -16.63 -0.29 14.35
C ALA A 118 -16.53 -1.81 14.10
N LEU A 119 -15.34 -2.31 13.73
CA LEU A 119 -15.10 -3.74 13.62
C LEU A 119 -15.07 -4.45 14.99
N GLY A 120 -14.63 -3.77 16.04
CA GLY A 120 -14.71 -4.22 17.42
C GLY A 120 -16.16 -4.36 17.87
N GLU A 121 -16.97 -3.32 17.69
CA GLU A 121 -18.41 -3.32 17.97
C GLU A 121 -19.14 -4.44 17.22
N ARG A 122 -18.82 -4.65 15.93
CA ARG A 122 -19.40 -5.77 15.16
C ARG A 122 -18.99 -7.15 15.67
N ARG A 123 -17.86 -7.28 16.36
CA ARG A 123 -17.41 -8.55 16.97
C ARG A 123 -18.02 -8.77 18.35
N THR A 124 -18.19 -7.69 19.13
CA THR A 124 -18.78 -7.75 20.47
C THR A 124 -20.32 -7.72 20.43
N ALA A 125 -20.90 -7.26 19.32
CA ALA A 125 -22.32 -7.37 19.06
C ALA A 125 -22.73 -8.85 19.21
N PRO A 126 -23.71 -9.15 20.07
CA PRO A 126 -24.15 -10.51 20.28
C PRO A 126 -24.64 -11.04 18.93
N SER A 127 -23.97 -12.07 18.41
CA SER A 127 -24.47 -12.87 17.31
C SER A 127 -25.93 -13.18 17.59
N HIS A 128 -26.85 -12.63 16.81
CA HIS A 128 -28.26 -12.96 16.88
C HIS A 128 -28.37 -14.45 16.56
N LYS A 129 -28.33 -15.28 17.61
CA LYS A 129 -28.60 -16.70 17.49
C LYS A 129 -30.08 -16.80 17.14
N PRO A 130 -30.45 -17.47 16.03
CA PRO A 130 -31.86 -17.75 15.82
C PRO A 130 -32.35 -18.55 17.02
N HIS A 131 -33.48 -18.10 17.56
CA HIS A 131 -34.23 -18.80 18.60
C HIS A 131 -34.39 -20.25 18.16
N ARG A 132 -33.69 -21.18 18.84
CA ARG A 132 -33.97 -22.60 18.69
C ARG A 132 -35.30 -22.84 19.39
N ASP A 133 -36.37 -22.85 18.62
CA ASP A 133 -37.63 -23.48 19.00
C ASP A 133 -37.33 -24.92 19.35
N THR A 134 -37.14 -25.17 20.65
CA THR A 134 -37.05 -26.52 21.19
C THR A 134 -38.49 -26.92 21.42
N PRO A 135 -39.06 -27.89 20.68
CA PRO A 135 -40.43 -28.29 20.93
C PRO A 135 -40.49 -28.94 22.32
N GLU A 136 -41.36 -28.42 23.19
CA GLU A 136 -41.60 -29.00 24.51
C GLU A 136 -41.97 -30.48 24.39
N PRO A 137 -41.53 -31.33 25.33
CA PRO A 137 -41.91 -32.72 25.34
C PRO A 137 -43.41 -32.82 25.66
N ARG A 138 -44.21 -33.27 24.69
CA ARG A 138 -45.62 -33.61 24.89
C ARG A 138 -45.73 -34.71 25.95
N VAL A 139 -46.17 -34.32 27.14
CA VAL A 139 -46.60 -35.25 28.18
C VAL A 139 -47.87 -35.94 27.68
N SER A 140 -47.80 -37.24 27.42
CA SER A 140 -48.97 -38.05 27.08
C SER A 140 -49.70 -38.46 28.37
N PRO A 141 -51.05 -38.44 28.41
CA PRO A 141 -51.79 -38.82 29.60
C PRO A 141 -51.69 -40.34 29.85
N PRO A 142 -51.78 -40.80 31.12
CA PRO A 142 -51.72 -42.21 31.43
C PRO A 142 -52.94 -42.94 30.85
N ILE A 143 -52.68 -44.07 30.19
CA ILE A 143 -53.70 -44.99 29.70
C ILE A 143 -54.34 -45.65 30.93
N THR A 144 -55.59 -45.29 31.21
CA THR A 144 -56.45 -46.03 32.13
C THR A 144 -56.98 -47.27 31.42
N ALA A 145 -56.68 -48.45 31.95
CA ALA A 145 -57.34 -49.71 31.61
C ALA A 145 -58.21 -50.15 32.79
N CYS A 146 -59.34 -50.80 32.45
CA CYS A 146 -60.48 -51.22 33.26
C CYS A 146 -60.18 -51.87 34.61
#